data_AF-A0A925UEP8-F1
#
_entry.id   AF-A0A925UEP8-F1
#
_cell.length_a   1.000
_cell.length_b   1.000
_cell.length_c   1.000
_cell.angle_alpha   90.00
_cell.angle_beta   90.00
_cell.angle_gamma   90.00
#
_symmetry.space_group_name_H-M   'P 1'
#
loop_
_entity.id
_entity.type
_entity.pdbx_description
1 polymer ?
#
loop_
_entity_poly.entity_id
_entity_poly.type
_entity_poly.pdbx_seq_one_letter_code
_entity_poly.pdbx_strand_id
1 'polypeptide(L)'
;EDIIKLLNDSLATELVCVMRYKRHHFTAKGLASPKIAEEFLVHAQEESAHADMIAERIVQLGGEPDFSPSTLIGRSHADYDESTELKAMIRANLVAERVAIEAYSQMIHLIGDKDSTTRRILETILSQEQEHADELSDWMTD
;
A
#
# COMPACT_ATOMS: atom_id res chain seq x y z
N GLU A 1 19.27 11.06 6.11
CA GLU A 1 18.92 9.76 6.72
C GLU A 1 17.42 9.63 6.96
N ASP A 2 16.75 10.66 7.49
CA ASP A 2 15.30 10.60 7.79
C ASP A 2 14.41 10.18 6.61
N ILE A 3 14.66 10.70 5.39
CA ILE A 3 13.82 10.37 4.22
C ILE A 3 13.97 8.93 3.74
N ILE A 4 15.19 8.37 3.78
CA ILE A 4 15.44 6.97 3.38
C ILE A 4 14.76 6.03 4.36
N LYS A 5 14.74 6.38 5.66
CA LYS A 5 14.01 5.62 6.65
C LYS A 5 12.50 5.65 6.37
N LEU A 6 11.93 6.84 6.17
CA LEU A 6 10.50 6.98 5.85
C LEU A 6 10.11 6.20 4.59
N LEU A 7 10.92 6.27 3.53
CA LEU A 7 10.70 5.48 2.32
C LEU A 7 10.80 3.97 2.59
N ASN A 8 11.69 3.53 3.47
CA ASN A 8 11.75 2.11 3.86
C ASN A 8 10.53 1.69 4.69
N ASP A 9 9.96 2.57 5.51
CA ASP A 9 8.73 2.29 6.25
C ASP A 9 7.52 2.21 5.29
N SER A 10 7.45 3.08 4.28
CA SER A 10 6.48 2.98 3.17
C SER A 10 6.68 1.71 2.34
N LEU A 11 7.91 1.37 1.96
CA LEU A 11 8.22 0.13 1.23
C LEU A 11 7.72 -1.10 1.99
N ALA A 12 7.91 -1.13 3.32
CA ALA A 12 7.38 -2.21 4.14
C ALA A 12 5.86 -2.27 4.11
N THR A 13 5.21 -1.11 4.13
CA THR A 13 3.75 -0.97 4.03
C THR A 13 3.24 -1.56 2.72
N GLU A 14 3.81 -1.16 1.59
CA GLU A 14 3.44 -1.67 0.27
C GLU A 14 3.60 -3.18 0.17
N LEU A 15 4.72 -3.73 0.64
CA LEU A 15 4.95 -5.17 0.62
C LEU A 15 3.94 -5.95 1.49
N VAL A 16 3.53 -5.39 2.62
CA VAL A 16 2.46 -5.97 3.45
C VAL A 16 1.11 -5.89 2.73
N CYS A 17 0.81 -4.78 2.07
CA CYS A 17 -0.39 -4.61 1.25
C CYS A 17 -0.45 -5.63 0.10
N VAL A 18 0.64 -5.83 -0.66
CA VAL A 18 0.75 -6.88 -1.70
C VAL A 18 0.38 -8.25 -1.13
N MET A 19 0.97 -8.62 0.02
CA MET A 19 0.72 -9.93 0.62
C MET A 19 -0.72 -10.07 1.11
N ARG A 20 -1.29 -9.02 1.71
CA ARG A 20 -2.67 -8.98 2.20
C ARG A 20 -3.66 -9.11 1.04
N TYR A 21 -3.50 -8.32 -0.01
CA TYR A 21 -4.33 -8.39 -1.21
C TYR A 21 -4.25 -9.74 -1.90
N LYS A 22 -3.05 -10.30 -2.10
CA LYS A 22 -2.91 -11.65 -2.69
C LYS A 22 -3.62 -12.71 -1.85
N ARG A 23 -3.49 -12.65 -0.52
CA ARG A 23 -4.22 -13.57 0.34
C ARG A 23 -5.73 -13.42 0.15
N HIS A 24 -6.24 -12.18 0.18
CA HIS A 24 -7.67 -11.92 -0.01
C HIS A 24 -8.16 -12.38 -1.38
N HIS A 25 -7.42 -12.13 -2.46
CA HIS A 25 -7.71 -12.64 -3.80
C HIS A 25 -7.91 -14.17 -3.79
N PHE A 26 -6.95 -14.93 -3.24
CA PHE A 26 -7.01 -16.39 -3.26
C PHE A 26 -8.05 -16.99 -2.32
N THR A 27 -8.48 -16.25 -1.30
CA THR A 27 -9.37 -16.77 -0.25
C THR A 27 -10.79 -16.21 -0.30
N ALA A 28 -11.05 -15.20 -1.14
CA ALA A 28 -12.36 -14.63 -1.36
C ALA A 28 -13.35 -15.67 -1.92
N LYS A 29 -14.51 -15.79 -1.27
CA LYS A 29 -15.58 -16.74 -1.61
C LYS A 29 -16.95 -16.06 -1.51
N GLY A 30 -17.93 -16.55 -2.26
CA GLY A 30 -19.30 -16.05 -2.26
C GLY A 30 -19.79 -15.66 -3.66
N LEU A 31 -21.06 -15.25 -3.78
CA LEU A 31 -21.66 -14.96 -5.08
C LEU A 31 -21.04 -13.71 -5.74
N ALA A 32 -20.69 -12.70 -4.94
CA ALA A 32 -20.03 -11.46 -5.39
C ALA A 32 -18.50 -11.60 -5.51
N SER A 33 -17.92 -12.72 -5.07
CA SER A 33 -16.46 -12.83 -4.88
C SER A 33 -15.64 -12.82 -6.16
N PRO A 34 -16.07 -13.30 -7.35
CA PRO A 34 -15.21 -13.32 -8.52
C PRO A 34 -14.69 -11.93 -8.92
N LYS A 35 -15.59 -10.92 -8.97
CA LYS A 35 -15.21 -9.55 -9.35
C LYS A 35 -14.36 -8.89 -8.26
N ILE A 36 -14.70 -9.06 -6.98
CA ILE A 36 -13.91 -8.50 -5.86
C ILE A 36 -12.52 -9.15 -5.78
N ALA A 37 -12.44 -10.46 -6.00
CA ALA A 37 -11.18 -11.17 -6.00
C ALA A 37 -10.28 -10.69 -7.16
N GLU A 38 -10.84 -10.46 -8.34
CA GLU A 38 -10.10 -9.87 -9.47
C GLU A 38 -9.56 -8.48 -9.12
N GLU A 39 -10.37 -7.62 -8.52
CA GLU A 39 -9.93 -6.29 -8.05
C GLU A 39 -8.80 -6.38 -7.02
N PHE A 40 -8.91 -7.29 -6.05
CA PHE A 40 -7.82 -7.53 -5.09
C PHE A 40 -6.51 -7.95 -5.77
N LEU A 41 -6.57 -8.63 -6.91
CA LEU A 41 -5.37 -8.99 -7.66
C LEU A 41 -4.80 -7.79 -8.44
N VAL A 42 -5.65 -6.90 -8.93
CA VAL A 42 -5.26 -5.63 -9.57
C VAL A 42 -4.52 -4.76 -8.56
N HIS A 43 -5.14 -4.47 -7.41
CA HIS A 43 -4.48 -3.68 -6.35
C HIS A 43 -3.17 -4.34 -5.90
N ALA A 44 -3.12 -5.67 -5.73
CA ALA A 44 -1.87 -6.36 -5.39
C ALA A 44 -0.71 -6.12 -6.39
N GLN A 45 -1.03 -5.88 -7.66
CA GLN A 45 -0.04 -5.57 -8.70
C GLN A 45 0.37 -4.10 -8.63
N GLU A 46 -0.57 -3.21 -8.35
CA GLU A 46 -0.34 -1.77 -8.16
C GLU A 46 0.52 -1.51 -6.91
N GLU A 47 0.21 -2.13 -5.77
CA GLU A 47 1.07 -2.04 -4.56
C GLU A 47 2.48 -2.58 -4.82
N SER A 48 2.60 -3.59 -5.68
CA SER A 48 3.93 -4.09 -6.09
C SER A 48 4.68 -3.05 -6.92
N ALA A 49 3.99 -2.32 -7.79
CA ALA A 49 4.59 -1.23 -8.55
C ALA A 49 4.95 -0.04 -7.66
N HIS A 50 4.13 0.29 -6.66
CA HIS A 50 4.44 1.29 -5.64
C HIS A 50 5.72 0.92 -4.89
N ALA A 51 5.83 -0.32 -4.42
CA ALA A 51 7.03 -0.84 -3.78
C ALA A 51 8.28 -0.72 -4.66
N ASP A 52 8.17 -1.05 -5.95
CA ASP A 52 9.29 -0.94 -6.90
C ASP A 52 9.73 0.52 -7.09
N MET A 53 8.78 1.46 -7.24
CA MET A 53 9.05 2.89 -7.34
C MET A 53 9.78 3.44 -6.11
N ILE A 54 9.34 3.02 -4.92
CA ILE A 54 9.95 3.44 -3.65
C ILE A 54 11.35 2.84 -3.50
N ALA A 55 11.52 1.55 -3.80
CA ALA A 55 12.81 0.87 -3.72
C ALA A 55 13.84 1.49 -4.67
N GLU A 56 13.45 1.78 -5.92
CA GLU A 56 14.30 2.49 -6.86
C GLU A 56 14.68 3.87 -6.31
N ARG A 57 13.73 4.59 -5.72
CA ARG A 57 14.01 5.91 -5.16
C ARG A 57 14.98 5.87 -3.97
N ILE A 58 14.87 4.86 -3.11
CA ILE A 58 15.81 4.63 -2.01
C ILE A 58 17.25 4.48 -2.54
N VAL A 59 17.44 3.67 -3.59
CA VAL A 59 18.75 3.46 -4.22
C VAL A 59 19.28 4.76 -4.83
N GLN A 60 18.44 5.53 -5.53
CA GLN A 60 18.84 6.82 -6.11
C GLN A 60 19.30 7.84 -5.05
N LEU A 61 18.80 7.72 -3.82
CA LEU A 61 19.21 8.54 -2.67
C LEU A 61 20.47 8.02 -1.96
N GLY A 62 21.05 6.91 -2.44
CA GLY A 62 22.22 6.25 -1.85
C GLY A 62 21.91 5.38 -0.64
N GLY A 63 20.63 5.00 -0.45
CA GLY A 63 20.20 4.05 0.59
C GLY A 63 20.06 2.62 0.05
N GLU A 64 19.82 1.69 0.96
CA GLU A 64 19.52 0.29 0.65
C GLU A 64 18.04 0.00 0.97
N PRO A 65 17.25 -0.53 0.01
CA PRO A 65 15.86 -0.90 0.26
C PRO A 65 15.78 -2.20 1.06
N ASP A 66 15.08 -2.16 2.19
CA ASP A 66 14.92 -3.30 3.09
C ASP A 66 13.67 -4.13 2.73
N PHE A 67 13.91 -5.24 2.03
CA PHE A 67 12.91 -6.27 1.70
C PHE A 67 12.86 -7.42 2.73
N SER A 68 13.57 -7.32 3.85
CA SER A 68 13.69 -8.42 4.81
C SER A 68 12.33 -8.78 5.43
N PRO A 69 11.84 -10.03 5.28
CA PRO A 69 10.59 -10.45 5.89
C PRO A 69 10.60 -10.39 7.43
N SER A 70 11.77 -10.48 8.06
CA SER A 70 11.91 -10.52 9.52
C SER A 70 11.63 -9.18 10.21
N THR A 71 11.79 -8.06 9.49
CA THR A 71 11.61 -6.70 10.02
C THR A 71 10.38 -6.01 9.45
N LEU A 72 9.73 -6.62 8.45
CA LEU A 72 8.73 -5.98 7.60
C LEU A 72 7.54 -5.43 8.38
N ILE A 73 6.88 -6.27 9.18
CA ILE A 73 5.71 -5.86 9.99
C ILE A 73 6.07 -4.80 11.03
N GLY A 74 7.29 -4.81 11.55
CA GLY A 74 7.73 -3.82 12.54
C GLY A 74 7.93 -2.41 11.96
N ARG A 75 8.00 -2.29 10.63
CA ARG A 75 8.15 -1.02 9.90
C ARG A 75 6.87 -0.56 9.20
N SER A 76 6.05 -1.51 8.76
CA SER A 76 4.80 -1.24 8.06
C SER A 76 3.84 -0.40 8.88
N HIS A 77 3.16 0.55 8.23
CA HIS A 77 2.05 1.30 8.81
C HIS A 77 0.72 0.53 8.74
N ALA A 78 0.63 -0.45 7.83
CA ALA A 78 -0.55 -1.29 7.68
C ALA A 78 -0.31 -2.70 8.24
N ASP A 79 -1.37 -3.29 8.78
CA ASP A 79 -1.32 -4.67 9.27
C ASP A 79 -1.50 -5.67 8.12
N TYR A 80 -0.98 -6.89 8.35
CA TYR A 80 -1.45 -8.06 7.63
C TYR A 80 -2.88 -8.40 8.07
N ASP A 81 -3.68 -9.00 7.20
CA ASP A 81 -5.05 -9.40 7.54
C ASP A 81 -5.33 -10.84 7.12
N GLU A 82 -5.99 -11.57 8.03
CA GLU A 82 -6.34 -12.97 7.86
C GLU A 82 -7.85 -13.21 7.78
N SER A 83 -8.64 -12.17 7.53
CA SER A 83 -10.10 -12.29 7.44
C SER A 83 -10.52 -13.32 6.40
N THR A 84 -11.62 -14.02 6.69
CA THR A 84 -12.22 -15.02 5.79
C THR A 84 -13.54 -14.56 5.19
N GLU A 85 -14.20 -13.58 5.82
CA GLU A 85 -15.45 -13.00 5.34
C GLU A 85 -15.17 -11.89 4.34
N LEU A 86 -15.84 -11.91 3.19
CA LEU A 86 -15.59 -10.97 2.10
C LEU A 86 -15.73 -9.50 2.53
N LYS A 87 -16.78 -9.17 3.30
CA LYS A 87 -16.96 -7.81 3.85
C LYS A 87 -15.88 -7.40 4.86
N ALA A 88 -15.27 -8.36 5.56
CA ALA A 88 -14.15 -8.09 6.46
C ALA A 88 -12.85 -7.83 5.66
N MET A 89 -12.60 -8.59 4.60
CA MET A 89 -11.47 -8.37 3.69
C MET A 89 -11.50 -6.97 3.06
N ILE A 90 -12.65 -6.56 2.52
CA ILE A 90 -12.84 -5.22 1.92
C ILE A 90 -12.57 -4.14 2.97
N ARG A 91 -13.13 -4.30 4.18
CA ARG A 91 -12.91 -3.34 5.27
C ARG A 91 -11.45 -3.26 5.67
N ALA A 92 -10.74 -4.39 5.77
CA ALA A 92 -9.34 -4.43 6.15
C ALA A 92 -8.47 -3.69 5.11
N ASN A 93 -8.70 -3.94 3.82
CA ASN A 93 -8.03 -3.22 2.74
C ASN A 93 -8.36 -1.72 2.76
N LEU A 94 -9.63 -1.34 2.91
CA LEU A 94 -10.03 0.08 2.97
C LEU A 94 -9.39 0.82 4.14
N VAL A 95 -9.25 0.17 5.30
CA VAL A 95 -8.56 0.75 6.46
C VAL A 95 -7.07 0.93 6.14
N ALA A 96 -6.43 -0.05 5.51
CA ALA A 96 -5.04 0.05 5.13
C ALA A 96 -4.79 1.20 4.13
N GLU A 97 -5.64 1.37 3.10
CA GLU A 97 -5.45 2.47 2.14
C GLU A 97 -5.61 3.82 2.79
N ARG A 98 -6.55 3.97 3.73
CA ARG A 98 -6.68 5.22 4.50
C ARG A 98 -5.45 5.52 5.35
N VAL A 99 -4.77 4.49 5.86
CA VAL A 99 -3.51 4.65 6.60
C VAL A 99 -2.38 5.03 5.64
N ALA A 100 -2.28 4.39 4.47
CA ALA A 100 -1.31 4.73 3.43
C ALA A 100 -1.49 6.17 2.93
N ILE A 101 -2.72 6.58 2.62
CA ILE A 101 -3.10 7.94 2.21
C ILE A 101 -2.61 8.97 3.23
N GLU A 102 -2.85 8.74 4.52
CA GLU A 102 -2.41 9.65 5.58
C GLU A 102 -0.88 9.70 5.67
N ALA A 103 -0.21 8.55 5.63
CA ALA A 103 1.25 8.47 5.66
C ALA A 103 1.89 9.22 4.49
N TYR A 104 1.42 8.98 3.25
CA TYR A 104 1.91 9.67 2.07
C TYR A 104 1.63 11.17 2.11
N SER A 105 0.44 11.58 2.55
CA SER A 105 0.10 13.01 2.71
C SER A 105 1.05 13.72 3.69
N GLN A 106 1.36 13.08 4.81
CA GLN A 106 2.32 13.61 5.79
C GLN A 106 3.74 13.67 5.23
N MET A 107 4.18 12.63 4.50
CA MET A 107 5.50 12.59 3.88
C MET A 107 5.66 13.67 2.81
N ILE A 108 4.66 13.86 1.94
CA ILE A 108 4.64 14.91 0.92
C ILE A 108 4.77 16.28 1.59
N HIS A 109 4.02 16.53 2.67
CA HIS A 109 4.11 17.77 3.42
C HIS A 109 5.50 17.98 4.04
N LEU A 110 6.08 16.94 4.64
CA LEU A 110 7.41 17.00 5.28
C LEU A 110 8.54 17.27 4.27
N ILE A 111 8.46 16.64 3.09
CA ILE A 111 9.43 16.82 2.01
C ILE A 111 9.34 18.24 1.47
N GLY A 112 8.13 18.75 1.23
CA GLY A 112 7.91 20.08 0.66
C GLY A 112 8.70 20.24 -0.65
N ASP A 113 9.41 21.36 -0.79
CA ASP A 113 10.19 21.67 -2.00
C ASP A 113 11.64 21.16 -1.98
N LYS A 114 12.02 20.39 -0.95
CA LYS A 114 13.42 19.95 -0.75
C LYS A 114 13.85 18.85 -1.72
N ASP A 115 12.91 17.99 -2.11
CA ASP A 115 13.15 16.89 -3.04
C ASP A 115 11.92 16.68 -3.93
N SER A 116 11.90 17.42 -5.04
CA SER A 116 10.79 17.39 -6.01
C SER A 116 10.59 16.01 -6.65
N THR A 117 11.66 15.22 -6.82
CA THR A 117 11.57 13.88 -7.41
C THR A 117 10.86 12.93 -6.46
N THR A 118 11.29 12.88 -5.19
CA THR A 118 10.60 12.03 -4.19
C THR A 118 9.16 12.50 -4.01
N ARG A 119 8.92 13.82 -3.90
CA ARG A 119 7.56 14.35 -3.74
C ARG A 119 6.64 13.89 -4.87
N ARG A 120 7.07 13.98 -6.13
CA ARG A 120 6.26 13.56 -7.28
C ARG A 120 5.94 12.07 -7.26
N ILE A 121 6.91 11.22 -6.87
CA ILE A 121 6.69 9.78 -6.72
C ILE A 121 5.59 9.51 -5.69
N LEU A 122 5.67 10.15 -4.52
CA LEU A 122 4.67 9.98 -3.47
C LEU A 122 3.30 10.56 -3.86
N GLU A 123 3.26 11.68 -4.59
CA GLU A 123 2.01 12.24 -5.14
C GLU A 123 1.34 11.29 -6.14
N THR A 124 2.13 10.55 -6.94
CA THR A 124 1.59 9.51 -7.84
C THR A 124 0.99 8.36 -7.04
N ILE A 125 1.73 7.80 -6.08
CA ILE A 125 1.25 6.69 -5.25
C ILE A 125 -0.01 7.11 -4.48
N LEU A 126 0.01 8.28 -3.82
CA LEU A 126 -1.14 8.82 -3.10
C LEU A 126 -2.41 8.90 -3.95
N SER A 127 -2.29 9.27 -5.23
CA SER A 127 -3.45 9.32 -6.13
C SER A 127 -4.05 7.92 -6.35
N GLN A 128 -3.20 6.91 -6.52
CA GLN A 128 -3.64 5.52 -6.73
C GLN A 128 -4.26 4.95 -5.44
N GLU A 129 -3.67 5.23 -4.28
CA GLU A 129 -4.26 4.82 -3.00
C GLU A 129 -5.66 5.42 -2.77
N GLN A 130 -5.87 6.67 -3.21
CA GLN A 130 -7.18 7.31 -3.14
C GLN A 130 -8.20 6.63 -4.06
N GLU A 131 -7.79 6.25 -5.27
CA GLU A 131 -8.61 5.49 -6.21
C GLU A 131 -8.97 4.11 -5.61
N HIS A 132 -7.99 3.37 -5.07
CA HIS A 132 -8.22 2.09 -4.40
C HIS A 132 -9.23 2.23 -3.25
N ALA A 133 -9.07 3.26 -2.41
CA ALA A 133 -9.95 3.51 -1.27
C ALA A 133 -11.39 3.84 -1.67
N ASP A 134 -11.57 4.62 -2.75
CA ASP A 134 -12.89 4.96 -3.29
C ASP A 134 -13.59 3.71 -3.84
N GLU A 135 -12.89 2.90 -4.64
CA GLU A 135 -13.43 1.65 -5.17
C GLU A 135 -13.86 0.71 -4.05
N LEU A 136 -13.00 0.45 -3.06
CA LEU A 136 -13.33 -0.38 -1.90
C LEU A 136 -14.50 0.17 -1.08
N SER A 137 -14.63 1.49 -1.00
CA SER A 137 -15.74 2.14 -0.30
C SER A 137 -17.08 1.90 -1.00
N ASP A 138 -17.12 1.92 -2.34
CA ASP A 138 -18.33 1.62 -3.11
C ASP A 138 -18.84 0.20 -2.81
N TRP A 139 -17.93 -0.78 -2.78
CA TRP A 139 -18.23 -2.17 -2.41
C TRP A 139 -18.73 -2.35 -0.97
N MET A 140 -18.47 -1.39 -0.07
CA MET A 140 -18.98 -1.41 1.30
C MET A 140 -20.41 -0.87 1.41
N THR A 141 -20.84 -0.04 0.46
CA THR A 141 -22.19 0.53 0.42
C THR A 141 -23.21 -0.36 -0.32
N ASP A 142 -22.72 -1.28 -1.15
CA ASP A 142 -23.52 -2.31 -1.84
C ASP A 142 -23.80 -3.58 -0.97
#